data_AF-A0AAV2B604-F1
#
_entry.id   AF-A0AAV2B604-F1
#
_cell.length_a   1.000
_cell.length_b   1.000
_cell.length_c   1.000
_cell.angle_alpha   90.00
_cell.angle_beta   90.00
_cell.angle_gamma   90.00
#
_symmetry.space_group_name_H-M   'P 1'
#
loop_
_entity.id
_entity.type
_entity.pdbx_description
1 polymer ?
#
loop_
_entity_poly.entity_id
_entity_poly.type
_entity_poly.pdbx_seq_one_letter_code
_entity_poly.pdbx_strand_id
1 'polypeptide(L)'
;MSRHSWSKLPRIFIVFSIVYGLAIFLPLIIAVSNGRITPYVPYISEGGGQYPEAGIFSTLIVITAFTCEVIIFLRYLVVEGLSSQVSRSPETYNFLNRVALALGSMASFSLIVMASYPIFGN
;
A
#
# COMPACT_ATOMS: atom_id res chain seq x y z
N MET A 1 -7.90 -20.11 -16.66
CA MET A 1 -8.26 -18.67 -16.59
C MET A 1 -7.88 -18.00 -17.91
N SER A 2 -8.83 -17.34 -18.58
CA SER A 2 -8.64 -16.84 -19.96
C SER A 2 -7.73 -15.60 -20.03
N ARG A 3 -6.97 -15.49 -21.13
CA ARG A 3 -6.03 -14.39 -21.46
C ARG A 3 -6.63 -12.98 -21.29
N HIS A 4 -7.96 -12.86 -21.38
CA HIS A 4 -8.69 -11.59 -21.25
C HIS A 4 -8.62 -10.98 -19.84
N SER A 5 -8.56 -11.80 -18.79
CA SER A 5 -8.48 -11.34 -17.38
C SER A 5 -7.18 -10.59 -17.08
N TRP A 6 -6.07 -11.01 -17.70
CA TRP A 6 -4.74 -10.43 -17.50
C TRP A 6 -4.59 -8.98 -17.99
N SER A 7 -5.46 -8.55 -18.91
CA SER A 7 -5.47 -7.15 -19.38
C SER A 7 -5.90 -6.14 -18.32
N LYS A 8 -6.61 -6.59 -17.27
CA LYS A 8 -7.12 -5.73 -16.20
C LYS A 8 -6.19 -5.66 -14.99
N LEU A 9 -5.17 -6.51 -14.91
CA LEU A 9 -4.19 -6.53 -13.83
C LEU A 9 -3.52 -5.16 -13.57
N PRO A 10 -3.14 -4.37 -14.59
CA PRO A 10 -2.58 -3.04 -14.36
C PRO A 10 -3.53 -2.07 -13.63
N ARG A 11 -4.85 -2.27 -13.73
CA ARG A 11 -5.83 -1.36 -13.11
C ARG A 11 -5.75 -1.37 -11.59
N ILE A 12 -5.41 -2.50 -10.97
CA ILE A 12 -5.30 -2.58 -9.51
C ILE A 12 -4.10 -1.77 -8.99
N PHE A 13 -3.00 -1.72 -9.75
CA PHE A 13 -1.84 -0.88 -9.44
C PHE A 13 -2.19 0.60 -9.54
N ILE A 14 -2.98 1.00 -10.54
CA ILE A 14 -3.45 2.38 -10.68
C ILE A 14 -4.31 2.77 -9.49
N VAL A 15 -5.27 1.91 -9.10
CA VAL A 15 -6.12 2.14 -7.93
C VAL A 15 -5.28 2.28 -6.66
N PHE A 16 -4.34 1.36 -6.43
CA PHE A 16 -3.42 1.43 -5.29
C PHE A 16 -2.66 2.77 -5.25
N SER A 17 -2.04 3.17 -6.36
CA SER A 17 -1.24 4.41 -6.41
C SER A 17 -2.09 5.65 -6.15
N ILE A 18 -3.32 5.69 -6.66
CA ILE A 18 -4.24 6.81 -6.41
C ILE A 18 -4.64 6.84 -4.94
N VAL A 19 -5.09 5.72 -4.37
CA VAL A 19 -5.54 5.67 -2.97
C VAL A 19 -4.39 6.00 -2.02
N TYR A 20 -3.19 5.45 -2.26
CA TYR A 20 -2.01 5.74 -1.44
C TYR A 20 -1.57 7.20 -1.56
N GLY A 21 -1.60 7.77 -2.76
CA GLY A 21 -1.34 9.20 -2.96
C GLY A 21 -2.34 10.06 -2.19
N LEU A 22 -3.64 9.77 -2.29
CA LEU A 22 -4.68 10.47 -1.53
C LEU A 22 -4.50 10.32 -0.01
N ALA A 23 -4.06 9.14 0.46
CA ALA A 23 -3.78 8.90 1.87
C ALA A 23 -2.71 9.86 2.39
N ILE A 24 -1.73 10.25 1.58
CA ILE A 24 -0.66 11.17 1.96
C ILE A 24 -1.10 12.63 1.79
N PHE A 25 -1.62 12.99 0.61
CA PHE A 25 -1.83 14.39 0.26
C PHE A 25 -3.07 15.00 0.92
N LEU A 26 -4.18 14.27 1.05
CA LEU A 26 -5.41 14.85 1.62
C LEU A 26 -5.22 15.28 3.09
N PRO A 27 -4.69 14.44 4.00
CA PRO A 27 -4.44 14.85 5.38
C PRO A 27 -3.50 16.05 5.48
N LEU A 28 -2.43 16.08 4.68
CA LEU A 28 -1.49 17.21 4.63
C LEU A 28 -2.16 18.50 4.16
N ILE A 29 -2.95 18.45 3.09
CA ILE A 29 -3.67 19.64 2.58
C ILE A 29 -4.62 20.19 3.65
N ILE A 30 -5.36 19.32 4.33
CA ILE A 30 -6.28 19.71 5.40
C ILE A 30 -5.51 20.34 6.57
N ALA A 31 -4.43 19.72 7.00
CA ALA A 31 -3.64 20.19 8.14
C ALA A 31 -2.94 21.53 7.85
N VAL A 32 -2.42 21.73 6.63
CA VAL A 32 -1.89 23.02 6.17
C VAL A 32 -2.99 24.07 6.10
N SER A 33 -4.17 23.71 5.56
CA SER A 33 -5.30 24.63 5.44
C SER A 33 -5.84 25.08 6.81
N ASN A 34 -5.72 24.23 7.83
CA ASN A 34 -6.06 24.54 9.22
C ASN A 34 -4.93 25.26 9.99
N GLY A 35 -3.81 25.58 9.33
CA GLY A 35 -2.66 26.25 9.96
C GLY A 35 -1.89 25.40 10.97
N ARG A 36 -2.06 24.07 10.96
CA ARG A 36 -1.44 23.14 11.92
C ARG A 36 -0.02 22.73 11.55
N ILE A 37 0.33 22.83 10.27
CA ILE A 37 1.66 22.51 9.74
C ILE A 37 2.11 23.61 8.81
N THR A 38 3.42 23.85 8.77
CA THR A 38 3.99 24.80 7.81
C THR A 38 3.98 24.21 6.39
N PRO A 39 3.61 24.99 5.35
CA PRO A 39 3.64 24.51 3.96
C PRO A 39 5.05 24.24 3.42
N TYR A 40 6.08 24.81 4.05
CA TYR A 40 7.46 24.75 3.56
C TYR A 40 8.13 23.41 3.83
N VAL A 41 7.74 22.74 4.93
CA VAL A 41 8.22 21.41 5.33
C VAL A 41 7.06 20.61 5.92
N PRO A 42 6.13 20.11 5.09
CA PRO A 42 4.98 19.35 5.56
C PRO A 42 5.42 17.92 5.90
N TYR A 43 5.58 17.62 7.18
CA TYR A 43 5.88 16.27 7.66
C TYR A 43 4.57 15.47 7.84
N ILE A 44 4.50 14.28 7.22
CA ILE A 44 3.35 13.38 7.35
C ILE A 44 3.11 12.99 8.81
N SER A 45 4.19 12.84 9.59
CA SER A 45 4.13 12.53 11.02
C SER A 45 3.47 13.63 11.85
N GLU A 46 3.50 14.89 11.39
CA GLU A 46 2.85 16.02 12.06
C GLU A 46 1.38 16.18 11.63
N GLY A 47 1.08 15.85 10.37
CA GLY A 47 -0.27 15.95 9.81
C GLY A 47 -1.22 14.81 10.14
N GLY A 48 -0.78 13.79 10.88
CA GLY A 48 -1.62 12.67 11.30
C GLY A 48 -2.13 12.74 12.73
N GLY A 49 -1.82 13.81 13.48
CA GLY A 49 -2.00 13.85 14.93
C GLY A 49 -3.31 14.43 15.45
N GLN A 50 -4.14 15.04 14.60
CA GLN A 50 -5.40 15.68 15.00
C GLN A 50 -6.56 15.26 14.09
N TYR A 51 -7.78 15.44 14.58
CA TYR A 51 -8.98 15.24 13.77
C TYR A 51 -9.31 16.48 12.94
N PRO A 52 -9.87 16.31 11.71
CA PRO A 52 -10.29 15.05 11.07
C PRO A 52 -9.21 14.29 10.28
N GLU A 53 -8.04 14.89 10.05
CA GLU A 53 -6.99 14.40 9.16
C GLU A 53 -6.41 13.03 9.56
N ALA A 54 -6.26 12.77 10.87
CA ALA A 54 -5.85 11.47 11.39
C ALA A 54 -6.80 10.34 10.98
N GLY A 55 -8.11 10.59 11.03
CA GLY A 55 -9.15 9.62 10.66
C GLY A 55 -9.18 9.35 9.16
N ILE A 56 -9.01 10.41 8.35
CA ILE A 56 -8.94 10.32 6.89
C ILE A 56 -7.69 9.53 6.47
N PHE A 57 -6.52 9.87 7.04
CA PHE A 57 -5.27 9.14 6.83
C PHE A 57 -5.45 7.65 7.13
N SER A 58 -5.92 7.33 8.34
CA SER A 58 -6.08 5.96 8.81
C SER A 58 -7.00 5.14 7.90
N THR A 59 -8.14 5.70 7.51
CA THR A 59 -9.10 5.04 6.62
C THR A 59 -8.49 4.74 5.25
N LEU A 60 -7.80 5.71 4.65
CA LEU A 60 -7.19 5.55 3.33
C LEU A 60 -6.00 4.59 3.36
N ILE A 61 -5.23 4.54 4.45
CA ILE A 61 -4.14 3.57 4.63
C ILE A 61 -4.69 2.15 4.78
N VAL A 62 -5.82 1.94 5.47
CA VAL A 62 -6.45 0.61 5.55
C VAL A 62 -6.87 0.12 4.16
N ILE A 63 -7.49 0.98 3.34
CA ILE A 63 -7.85 0.63 1.94
C ILE A 63 -6.58 0.35 1.12
N THR A 64 -5.53 1.15 1.33
CA THR A 64 -4.22 0.94 0.69
C THR A 64 -3.65 -0.44 1.06
N ALA A 65 -3.70 -0.83 2.33
CA ALA A 65 -3.19 -2.11 2.81
C ALA A 65 -3.91 -3.29 2.13
N PHE A 66 -5.25 -3.27 2.08
CA PHE A 66 -6.00 -4.31 1.37
C PHE A 66 -5.64 -4.39 -0.12
N THR A 67 -5.50 -3.25 -0.78
CA THR A 67 -5.13 -3.21 -2.20
C THR A 67 -3.68 -3.68 -2.41
N CYS A 68 -2.78 -3.35 -1.48
CA CYS A 68 -1.39 -3.83 -1.45
C CYS A 68 -1.31 -5.34 -1.34
N GLU A 69 -2.09 -5.95 -0.43
CA GLU A 69 -2.14 -7.40 -0.24
C GLU A 69 -2.59 -8.11 -1.53
N VAL A 70 -3.65 -7.60 -2.17
CA VAL A 70 -4.13 -8.14 -3.44
C VAL A 70 -3.04 -8.05 -4.52
N ILE A 71 -2.32 -6.92 -4.60
CA ILE A 71 -1.20 -6.76 -5.54
C ILE A 71 -0.09 -7.78 -5.26
N ILE A 72 0.33 -7.93 -4.01
CA ILE A 72 1.39 -8.85 -3.60
C ILE A 72 1.01 -10.29 -3.98
N PHE A 73 -0.23 -10.70 -3.66
CA PHE A 73 -0.74 -12.03 -4.00
C PHE A 73 -0.82 -12.26 -5.51
N LEU A 74 -1.32 -11.27 -6.26
CA LEU A 74 -1.35 -11.36 -7.73
C LEU A 74 0.05 -11.45 -8.33
N ARG A 75 1.02 -10.68 -7.81
CA ARG A 75 2.42 -10.76 -8.25
C ARG A 75 3.01 -12.13 -7.95
N TYR A 76 2.70 -12.73 -6.80
CA TYR A 76 3.10 -14.09 -6.47
C TYR A 76 2.63 -15.08 -7.55
N LEU A 77 1.35 -15.05 -7.93
CA LEU A 77 0.79 -15.94 -8.95
C LEU A 77 1.41 -15.71 -10.34
N VAL A 78 1.66 -14.45 -10.70
CA VAL A 78 2.32 -14.10 -11.98
C VAL A 78 3.72 -14.70 -12.04
N VAL A 79 4.51 -14.51 -10.97
CA VAL A 79 5.91 -14.97 -10.89
C VAL A 79 5.98 -16.50 -10.86
N GLU A 80 5.10 -17.17 -10.12
CA GLU A 80 5.01 -18.64 -10.09
C GLU A 80 4.68 -19.20 -11.47
N GLY A 81 3.72 -18.58 -12.18
CA GLY A 81 3.37 -18.97 -13.54
C GLY A 81 4.51 -18.77 -14.55
N LEU A 82 5.24 -17.65 -14.47
CA LEU A 82 6.36 -17.35 -15.37
C LEU A 82 7.60 -18.21 -15.07
N SER A 83 7.90 -18.46 -13.80
CA SER A 83 9.07 -19.25 -13.41
C SER A 83 9.00 -20.67 -13.97
N SER A 84 7.80 -21.26 -14.00
CA SER A 84 7.57 -22.58 -14.60
C SER A 84 7.83 -22.65 -16.11
N GLN A 85 7.80 -21.52 -16.82
CA GLN A 85 7.93 -21.45 -18.28
C GLN A 85 9.33 -21.03 -18.74
N VAL A 86 10.05 -20.24 -17.95
CA VAL A 86 11.26 -19.52 -18.42
C VAL A 86 12.51 -19.88 -17.60
N SER A 87 12.38 -20.29 -16.34
CA SER A 87 13.54 -20.41 -15.44
C SER A 87 14.30 -21.72 -15.61
N ARG A 88 15.63 -21.65 -15.71
CA ARG A 88 16.53 -22.83 -15.64
C ARG A 88 16.61 -23.46 -14.24
N SER A 89 16.29 -22.70 -13.19
CA SER A 89 16.33 -23.12 -11.77
C SER A 89 15.02 -22.76 -11.03
N PRO A 90 13.89 -23.42 -11.36
CA PRO A 90 12.57 -23.03 -10.88
C PRO A 90 12.42 -23.08 -9.34
N GLU A 91 13.15 -23.95 -8.65
CA GLU A 91 13.06 -24.07 -7.18
C GLU A 91 13.54 -22.82 -6.44
N THR A 92 14.65 -22.22 -6.86
CA THR A 92 15.18 -21.00 -6.22
C THR A 92 14.23 -19.82 -6.40
N TYR A 93 13.67 -19.66 -7.60
CA TYR A 93 12.70 -18.59 -7.88
C TYR A 93 11.41 -18.77 -7.08
N ASN A 94 10.91 -20.02 -6.96
CA ASN A 94 9.73 -20.31 -6.16
C ASN A 94 9.96 -20.04 -4.67
N PHE A 95 11.14 -20.37 -4.14
CA PHE A 95 11.50 -20.02 -2.77
C PHE A 95 11.51 -18.51 -2.54
N LEU A 96 12.22 -17.75 -3.41
CA LEU A 96 12.27 -16.30 -3.32
C LEU A 96 10.88 -15.65 -3.46
N ASN A 97 10.02 -16.20 -4.32
CA ASN A 97 8.66 -15.72 -4.51
C ASN A 97 7.81 -15.90 -3.25
N ARG A 98 7.94 -17.04 -2.56
CA ARG A 98 7.26 -17.29 -1.27
C ARG A 98 7.78 -16.38 -0.16
N VAL A 99 9.09 -16.14 -0.09
CA VAL A 99 9.68 -15.19 0.86
C VAL A 99 9.18 -13.78 0.59
N ALA A 100 9.13 -13.36 -0.68
CA ALA A 100 8.60 -12.06 -1.07
C ALA A 100 7.10 -11.90 -0.71
N LEU A 101 6.30 -12.95 -0.90
CA LEU A 101 4.91 -12.99 -0.45
C LEU A 101 4.81 -12.76 1.06
N ALA A 102 5.56 -13.52 1.86
CA ALA A 102 5.53 -13.39 3.32
C ALA A 102 5.96 -12.00 3.80
N LEU A 103 7.07 -11.47 3.30
CA LEU A 103 7.55 -10.13 3.65
C LEU A 103 6.59 -9.04 3.19
N GLY A 104 5.99 -9.20 2.00
CA GLY A 104 4.98 -8.29 1.48
C GLY A 104 3.74 -8.26 2.37
N SER A 105 3.20 -9.43 2.74
CA SER A 105 2.03 -9.51 3.61
C SER A 105 2.32 -8.94 5.00
N MET A 106 3.52 -9.14 5.54
CA MET A 106 3.95 -8.49 6.79
C MET A 106 3.97 -6.95 6.66
N ALA A 107 4.46 -6.42 5.54
CA ALA A 107 4.46 -4.97 5.29
C ALA A 107 3.03 -4.42 5.16
N SER A 108 2.15 -5.12 4.46
CA SER A 108 0.73 -4.78 4.33
C SER A 108 0.03 -4.77 5.70
N PHE A 109 0.27 -5.79 6.52
CA PHE A 109 -0.25 -5.86 7.88
C PHE A 109 0.25 -4.71 8.76
N SER A 110 1.52 -4.31 8.60
CA SER A 110 2.10 -3.18 9.34
C SER A 110 1.38 -1.86 9.04
N LEU A 111 0.87 -1.66 7.82
CA LEU A 111 0.04 -0.49 7.48
C LEU A 111 -1.28 -0.48 8.26
N ILE A 112 -1.92 -1.64 8.43
CA ILE A 112 -3.16 -1.76 9.21
C ILE A 112 -2.89 -1.44 10.68
N VAL A 113 -1.81 -1.99 11.25
CA VAL A 113 -1.43 -1.70 12.64
C VAL A 113 -1.16 -0.20 12.81
N MET A 114 -0.36 0.40 11.93
CA MET A 114 -0.07 1.84 11.96
C MET A 114 -1.35 2.69 11.90
N ALA A 115 -2.29 2.35 11.01
CA ALA A 115 -3.55 3.07 10.87
C ALA A 115 -4.51 2.87 12.05
N SER A 116 -4.38 1.77 12.80
CA SER A 116 -5.25 1.48 13.95
C SER A 116 -4.84 2.26 15.20
N TYR A 117 -3.59 2.70 15.29
CA TYR A 117 -3.03 3.41 16.43
C TYR A 117 -2.46 4.77 16.02
N PRO A 118 -3.30 5.75 15.62
CA PRO A 118 -2.84 7.10 15.34
C PRO A 118 -2.26 7.72 16.62
N ILE A 119 -1.08 8.33 16.49
CA ILE A 119 -0.45 9.06 17.59
C ILE A 119 -1.10 10.44 17.66
N PHE A 120 -1.86 10.71 18.72
CA PHE A 120 -2.43 12.02 18.95
C PHE A 120 -1.37 12.98 19.49
N GLY A 121 -1.27 14.16 18.90
CA GLY A 121 -0.46 15.24 19.45
C GLY A 121 -1.13 15.82 20.68
N ASN A 122 -0.44 15.79 21.83
CA ASN A 122 -0.83 16.53 23.04
C ASN A 122 -0.66 18.04 22.85
#